data_AF-A0A6H2NIJ5-F1
#
_entry.id   AF-A0A6H2NIJ5-F1
#
_cell.length_a   1.000
_cell.length_b   1.000
_cell.length_c   1.000
_cell.angle_alpha   90.00
_cell.angle_beta   90.00
_cell.angle_gamma   90.00
#
_symmetry.space_group_name_H-M   'P 1'
#
loop_
_entity.id
_entity.type
_entity.pdbx_description
1 polymer ?
#
loop_
_entity_poly.entity_id
_entity_poly.type
_entity_poly.pdbx_seq_one_letter_code
_entity_poly.pdbx_strand_id
1 'polypeptide(L)'
;MVQTPYSPSISLDAIPTAVPPSSLDSTIKAALEHARRLTDMYGTSNIEVALAWEAVDELETARTHQKTLQMSSLERYCAAYPDAPECRIYED
;
A
#
# COMPACT_ATOMS: atom_id res chain seq x y z
N MET A 1 -34.77 37.82 8.79
CA MET A 1 -33.40 37.27 8.85
C MET A 1 -33.51 35.81 8.47
N VAL A 2 -33.31 35.48 7.18
CA VAL A 2 -33.48 34.10 6.68
C VAL A 2 -32.08 33.49 6.63
N GLN A 3 -31.83 32.49 7.48
CA GLN A 3 -30.54 31.82 7.59
C GLN A 3 -30.46 30.70 6.56
N THR A 4 -29.52 30.80 5.63
CA THR A 4 -29.25 29.78 4.62
C THR A 4 -28.51 28.58 5.22
N PRO A 5 -28.76 27.34 4.75
CA PRO A 5 -28.01 26.17 5.22
C PRO A 5 -26.64 26.11 4.54
N TYR A 6 -25.59 26.05 5.37
CA TYR A 6 -24.20 25.86 4.97
C TYR A 6 -24.02 24.46 4.38
N SER A 7 -23.83 24.36 3.06
CA SER A 7 -23.37 23.12 2.41
C SER A 7 -21.87 22.99 2.60
N PRO A 8 -21.36 21.91 3.21
CA PRO A 8 -19.93 21.66 3.21
C PRO A 8 -19.52 21.13 1.83
N SER A 9 -18.80 21.94 1.07
CA SER A 9 -18.05 21.48 -0.09
C SER A 9 -16.95 20.53 0.39
N ILE A 10 -17.10 19.23 0.15
CA ILE A 10 -16.04 18.25 0.41
C ILE A 10 -15.02 18.39 -0.72
N SER A 11 -13.92 19.09 -0.46
CA SER A 11 -12.76 19.13 -1.34
C SER A 11 -12.13 17.74 -1.43
N LEU A 12 -12.07 17.19 -2.64
CA LEU A 12 -11.57 15.85 -2.95
C LEU A 12 -10.03 15.78 -3.05
N ASP A 13 -9.32 16.77 -2.52
CA ASP A 13 -7.88 16.97 -2.69
C ASP A 13 -7.14 16.85 -1.36
N ALA A 14 -7.15 15.66 -0.76
CA ALA A 14 -6.17 15.29 0.28
C ALA A 14 -6.20 13.78 0.55
N ILE A 15 -5.89 12.95 -0.46
CA ILE A 15 -5.33 11.62 -0.17
C ILE A 15 -3.82 11.81 -0.17
N PRO A 16 -3.16 11.95 0.99
CA PRO A 16 -1.70 11.98 1.04
C PRO A 16 -1.18 10.60 0.60
N THR A 17 -0.71 10.54 -0.64
CA THR A 17 0.02 9.42 -1.25
C THR A 17 1.40 9.26 -0.60
N ALA A 18 1.44 8.88 0.68
CA ALA A 18 2.60 8.30 1.36
C ALA A 18 2.19 8.00 2.80
N VAL A 19 1.50 6.89 3.02
CA VAL A 19 1.42 6.29 4.36
C VAL A 19 2.85 5.89 4.76
N PRO A 20 3.48 6.50 5.77
CA PRO A 20 4.80 6.08 6.25
C PRO A 20 4.78 4.58 6.63
N PRO A 21 5.91 3.85 6.57
CA PRO A 21 5.92 2.38 6.75
C PRO A 21 5.31 1.92 8.07
N SER A 22 5.53 2.68 9.16
CA SER A 22 4.89 2.43 10.46
C SER A 22 3.36 2.56 10.43
N SER A 23 2.82 3.38 9.52
CA SER A 23 1.38 3.50 9.28
C SER A 23 0.83 2.45 8.34
N LEU A 24 1.64 1.93 7.40
CA LEU A 24 1.21 0.89 6.46
C LEU A 24 1.05 -0.46 7.17
N ASP A 25 1.98 -0.83 8.05
CA ASP A 25 1.87 -2.02 8.89
C ASP A 25 0.66 -1.98 9.84
N SER A 26 0.36 -0.81 10.44
CA SER A 26 -0.85 -0.67 11.25
C SER A 26 -2.12 -0.73 10.43
N THR A 27 -2.11 -0.18 9.21
CA THR A 27 -3.26 -0.21 8.29
C THR A 27 -3.58 -1.63 7.86
N ILE A 28 -2.56 -2.43 7.53
CA ILE A 28 -2.71 -3.85 7.21
C ILE A 28 -3.30 -4.63 8.39
N LYS A 29 -2.81 -4.39 9.62
CA LYS A 29 -3.37 -5.04 10.82
C LYS A 29 -4.85 -4.72 11.00
N ALA A 30 -5.23 -3.45 10.85
CA ALA A 30 -6.63 -3.02 10.93
C ALA A 30 -7.50 -3.65 9.83
N ALA A 31 -6.99 -3.71 8.59
CA ALA A 31 -7.67 -4.36 7.46
C ALA A 31 -7.87 -5.86 7.70
N LEU A 32 -6.87 -6.56 8.24
CA LEU A 32 -6.97 -7.98 8.62
C LEU A 32 -8.02 -8.21 9.71
N GLU A 33 -8.04 -7.39 10.76
CA GLU A 33 -9.06 -7.47 11.81
C GLU A 33 -10.45 -7.19 11.26
N HIS A 34 -10.58 -6.23 10.34
CA HIS A 34 -11.85 -5.93 9.67
C HIS A 34 -12.34 -7.09 8.80
N ALA A 35 -11.50 -7.62 7.92
CA ALA A 35 -11.84 -8.73 7.04
C ALA A 35 -12.24 -9.99 7.84
N ARG A 36 -11.53 -10.29 8.93
CA ARG A 36 -11.88 -11.39 9.85
C ARG A 36 -13.25 -11.17 10.50
N ARG A 37 -13.52 -9.98 11.06
CA ARG A 37 -14.83 -9.67 11.65
C ARG A 37 -15.96 -9.79 10.64
N LEU A 38 -15.78 -9.30 9.41
CA LEU A 38 -16.78 -9.46 8.36
C LEU A 38 -16.99 -10.92 8.00
N THR A 39 -15.91 -11.71 7.91
CA THR A 39 -15.99 -13.16 7.65
C THR A 39 -16.79 -13.87 8.74
N ASP A 40 -16.55 -13.54 10.02
CA ASP A 40 -17.28 -14.11 11.16
C ASP A 40 -18.77 -13.71 11.17
N MET A 41 -19.10 -12.49 10.75
CA MET A 41 -20.48 -11.98 10.74
C MET A 41 -21.30 -12.48 9.54
N TYR A 42 -20.70 -12.54 8.35
CA TYR A 42 -21.42 -12.72 7.09
C TYR A 42 -21.08 -14.03 6.35
N GLY A 43 -20.04 -14.74 6.78
CA GLY A 43 -19.52 -15.93 6.12
C GLY A 43 -18.74 -15.62 4.85
N THR A 44 -17.97 -16.60 4.38
CA THR A 44 -17.00 -16.44 3.27
C THR A 44 -17.63 -16.18 1.90
N SER A 45 -18.92 -16.47 1.72
CA SER A 45 -19.60 -16.30 0.43
C SER A 45 -20.18 -14.90 0.21
N ASN A 46 -20.02 -13.99 1.18
CA ASN A 46 -20.55 -12.62 1.10
C ASN A 46 -19.59 -11.71 0.30
N ILE A 47 -20.14 -10.84 -0.55
CA ILE A 47 -19.36 -9.90 -1.38
C ILE A 47 -18.54 -8.90 -0.55
N GLU A 48 -19.07 -8.42 0.57
CA GLU A 48 -18.35 -7.49 1.46
C GLU A 48 -17.14 -8.16 2.10
N VAL A 49 -17.22 -9.47 2.36
CA VAL A 49 -16.10 -10.27 2.85
C VAL A 49 -15.03 -10.40 1.78
N ALA A 50 -15.42 -10.67 0.53
CA ALA A 50 -14.49 -10.74 -0.59
C ALA A 50 -13.75 -9.40 -0.78
N LEU A 51 -14.48 -8.29 -0.84
CA LEU A 51 -13.90 -6.94 -0.99
C LEU A 51 -12.95 -6.58 0.16
N ALA A 52 -13.28 -6.98 1.40
CA ALA A 52 -12.41 -6.71 2.54
C ALA A 52 -11.09 -7.50 2.48
N TRP A 53 -11.12 -8.73 1.96
CA TRP A 53 -9.90 -9.50 1.72
C TRP A 53 -9.11 -9.00 0.51
N GLU A 54 -9.76 -8.51 -0.56
CA GLU A 54 -9.09 -7.84 -1.67
C GLU A 54 -8.31 -6.61 -1.21
N ALA A 55 -8.90 -5.80 -0.32
CA ALA A 55 -8.20 -4.66 0.27
C ALA A 55 -6.95 -5.07 1.08
N VAL A 56 -6.99 -6.22 1.78
CA VAL A 56 -5.80 -6.75 2.48
C VAL A 56 -4.71 -7.15 1.47
N ASP A 57 -5.10 -7.82 0.39
CA ASP A 57 -4.17 -8.27 -0.66
C ASP A 57 -3.47 -7.09 -1.36
N GLU A 58 -4.23 -6.03 -1.68
CA GLU A 58 -3.67 -4.81 -2.27
C GLU A 58 -2.64 -4.15 -1.34
N LEU A 59 -2.95 -4.05 -0.04
CA LEU A 59 -2.04 -3.45 0.95
C LEU A 59 -0.76 -4.29 1.13
N GLU A 60 -0.87 -5.61 1.17
CA GLU A 60 0.29 -6.51 1.24
C GLU A 60 1.14 -6.47 -0.05
N THR A 61 0.49 -6.35 -1.20
CA THR A 61 1.14 -6.14 -2.49
C THR A 61 1.92 -4.82 -2.49
N ALA A 62 1.32 -3.73 -2.01
CA ALA A 62 1.99 -2.44 -1.87
C ALA A 62 3.17 -2.50 -0.88
N ARG A 63 3.03 -3.22 0.24
CA ARG A 63 4.13 -3.47 1.19
C ARG A 63 5.29 -4.18 0.50
N THR A 64 5.01 -5.20 -0.28
CA THR A 64 6.04 -5.98 -1.00
C THR A 64 6.70 -5.11 -2.06
N HIS A 65 5.93 -4.36 -2.82
CA HIS A 65 6.45 -3.44 -3.83
C HIS A 65 7.37 -2.38 -3.21
N GLN A 66 6.99 -1.80 -2.06
CA GLN A 66 7.83 -0.85 -1.34
C GLN A 66 9.19 -1.45 -0.94
N LYS A 67 9.22 -2.75 -0.56
CA LYS A 67 10.49 -3.46 -0.28
C LYS A 67 11.33 -3.65 -1.54
N THR A 68 10.70 -3.91 -2.69
CA THR A 68 11.43 -4.08 -3.96
C THR A 68 11.98 -2.79 -4.53
N LEU A 69 11.41 -1.62 -4.18
CA LEU A 69 11.95 -0.32 -4.59
C LEU A 69 13.26 0.05 -3.85
N GLN A 70 13.66 -0.71 -2.83
CA GLN A 70 14.93 -0.52 -2.16
C GLN A 70 16.03 -1.28 -2.91
N MET A 71 16.99 -0.53 -3.46
CA MET A 71 18.17 -1.14 -4.10
C MET A 71 18.88 -2.07 -3.10
N SER A 72 19.16 -3.28 -3.56
CA SER A 72 20.02 -4.23 -2.85
C SER A 72 21.43 -3.64 -2.65
N SER A 73 22.20 -4.26 -1.75
CA SER A 73 23.60 -3.89 -1.55
C SER A 73 24.42 -4.01 -2.84
N LEU A 74 24.13 -5.04 -3.65
CA LEU A 74 24.78 -5.25 -4.94
C LEU A 74 24.39 -4.16 -5.94
N GLU A 75 23.10 -3.84 -6.08
CA GLU A 75 22.66 -2.75 -6.98
C GLU A 75 23.29 -1.41 -6.60
N ARG A 76 23.34 -1.08 -5.30
CA ARG A 76 24.02 0.14 -4.83
C ARG A 76 25.51 0.12 -5.13
N TYR A 77 26.16 -1.02 -4.96
CA TYR A 77 27.57 -1.18 -5.27
C TYR A 77 27.84 -1.01 -6.77
N CYS A 78 27.06 -1.67 -7.63
CA CYS A 78 27.19 -1.57 -9.08
C CYS A 78 26.85 -0.19 -9.63
N ALA A 79 25.92 0.54 -9.00
CA ALA A 79 25.66 1.93 -9.35
C ALA A 79 26.86 2.86 -9.04
N ALA A 80 27.64 2.55 -7.99
CA ALA A 80 28.83 3.31 -7.63
C ALA A 80 30.10 2.86 -8.38
N TYR A 81 30.18 1.59 -8.77
CA TYR A 81 31.34 0.95 -9.40
C TYR A 81 30.91 0.11 -10.61
N PRO A 82 30.50 0.73 -11.73
CA PRO A 82 29.98 0.01 -12.90
C PRO A 82 31.03 -0.92 -13.56
N ASP A 83 32.32 -0.59 -13.46
CA ASP A 83 33.41 -1.38 -14.05
C ASP A 83 33.85 -2.58 -13.20
N ALA A 84 33.32 -2.71 -11.97
CA ALA A 84 33.61 -3.83 -11.09
C ALA A 84 33.23 -5.15 -11.77
N PRO A 85 34.02 -6.23 -11.58
CA PRO A 85 33.81 -7.49 -12.30
C PRO A 85 32.42 -8.10 -12.05
N GLU A 86 31.81 -7.86 -10.89
CA GLU A 86 30.45 -8.30 -10.53
C GLU A 86 29.33 -7.48 -11.19
N CYS A 87 29.67 -6.33 -11.80
CA CYS A 87 28.72 -5.32 -12.26
C CYS A 87 28.76 -5.06 -13.77
N ARG A 88 29.71 -5.68 -14.49
CA ARG A 88 29.84 -5.52 -15.94
C ARG A 88 28.63 -6.12 -16.64
N ILE A 89 27.86 -5.26 -17.31
CA ILE A 89 26.80 -5.64 -18.23
C ILE A 89 27.36 -5.49 -19.64
N TYR A 90 27.29 -6.57 -20.42
CA TYR A 90 27.68 -6.58 -21.84
C TYR A 90 26.41 -6.51 -22.68
N GLU A 91 26.42 -5.69 -23.71
CA GLU A 91 25.33 -5.64 -24.69
C GLU A 91 25.51 -6.82 -25.67
N ASP A 92 24.43 -7.51 -26.02
CA ASP A 92 24.43 -8.67 -26.93
C ASP A 92 24.56 -8.24 -28.41
#